data_AF-A0A3M1SPJ3-F1
#
_entry.id   AF-A0A3M1SPJ3-F1
#
_cell.length_a   1.000
_cell.length_b   1.000
_cell.length_c   1.000
_cell.angle_alpha   90.00
_cell.angle_beta   90.00
_cell.angle_gamma   90.00
#
_symmetry.space_group_name_H-M   'P 1'
#
loop_
_entity.id
_entity.type
_entity.pdbx_description
1 polymer ?
#
loop_
_entity_poly.entity_id
_entity_poly.type
_entity_poly.pdbx_seq_one_letter_code
_entity_poly.pdbx_strand_id
1 'polypeptide(L)'
;MLDKRTKIGIWIATGLTTIVGAINLISAVTPSLQDRVHWLSEIFPFEVRSGGHLFAALSGFFLLTLATNLSRRKRVAWSLTIVLLIGSIAAHLIKGWDVEESAIALVLLVQLIVLRGAFTARSDRPSVAQGVRVLLGALAFTLVYGTVGFFWLDRHYQINFNFLEAVRQTLAMFFTADNAGLQPITRFGRFFADSIYIVGTVTLLYALFLLLRPVLLRGEPATEGERQKARDIVERYGRSSLAR
;
A
#
# COMPACT_ATOMS: atom_id res chain seq x y z
N MET A 1 9.17 14.86 25.99
CA MET A 1 9.52 15.37 24.65
C MET A 1 10.44 14.35 23.97
N LEU A 2 10.35 14.15 22.64
CA LEU A 2 11.29 13.26 21.94
C LEU A 2 12.71 13.83 22.00
N ASP A 3 13.70 12.96 22.18
CA ASP A 3 15.11 13.32 22.10
C ASP A 3 15.49 13.72 20.66
N LYS A 4 16.60 14.45 20.52
CA LYS A 4 17.07 14.97 19.23
C LYS A 4 17.36 13.84 18.23
N ARG A 5 17.89 12.70 18.69
CA ARG A 5 18.23 11.56 17.82
C ARG A 5 17.00 10.91 17.22
N THR A 6 15.95 10.66 18.01
CA THR A 6 14.70 10.08 17.48
C THR A 6 14.04 11.02 16.47
N LYS A 7 14.06 12.34 16.70
CA LYS A 7 13.53 13.31 15.73
C LYS A 7 14.27 13.20 14.39
N ILE A 8 15.60 13.22 14.41
CA ILE A 8 16.42 13.06 13.19
C ILE A 8 16.13 11.72 12.52
N GLY A 9 16.04 10.63 13.28
CA GLY A 9 15.69 9.31 12.75
C GLY A 9 14.34 9.28 12.02
N ILE A 10 13.31 9.94 12.56
CA ILE A 10 12.00 10.05 11.88
C ILE A 10 12.11 10.86 10.58
N TRP A 11 12.87 11.96 10.56
CA TRP A 11 13.07 12.75 9.34
C TRP A 11 13.79 11.96 8.25
N ILE A 12 14.84 11.23 8.62
CA ILE A 12 15.57 10.33 7.70
C ILE A 12 14.62 9.24 7.18
N ALA A 13 13.89 8.57 8.07
CA ALA A 13 12.94 7.53 7.66
C ALA A 13 11.85 8.08 6.73
N THR A 14 11.38 9.31 6.98
CA THR A 14 10.41 10.00 6.10
C THR A 14 11.02 10.27 4.73
N GLY A 15 12.24 10.80 4.67
CA GLY A 15 12.95 11.05 3.42
C GLY A 15 13.23 9.78 2.62
N LEU A 16 13.71 8.72 3.28
CA LEU A 16 13.92 7.42 2.67
C LEU A 16 12.60 6.80 2.18
N THR A 17 11.50 6.94 2.94
CA THR A 17 10.18 6.48 2.49
C THR A 17 9.76 7.19 1.20
N THR A 18 10.03 8.49 1.09
CA THR A 18 9.78 9.26 -0.13
C THR A 18 10.64 8.76 -1.30
N ILE A 19 11.93 8.51 -1.06
CA ILE A 19 12.87 8.02 -2.07
C ILE A 19 12.45 6.64 -2.58
N VAL A 20 12.19 5.68 -1.68
CA VAL A 20 11.74 4.34 -2.05
C VAL A 20 10.40 4.40 -2.79
N GLY A 21 9.48 5.28 -2.37
CA GLY A 21 8.21 5.50 -3.07
C GLY A 21 8.41 6.01 -4.50
N ALA A 22 9.33 6.96 -4.71
CA ALA A 22 9.67 7.48 -6.02
C ALA A 22 10.35 6.42 -6.90
N ILE A 23 11.29 5.65 -6.34
CA ILE A 23 11.94 4.52 -7.04
C ILE A 23 10.90 3.52 -7.52
N ASN A 24 9.94 3.13 -6.67
CA ASN A 24 8.88 2.19 -7.06
C ASN A 24 8.00 2.74 -8.20
N LEU A 25 7.67 4.04 -8.19
CA LEU A 25 6.94 4.67 -9.30
C LEU A 25 7.74 4.69 -10.60
N ILE A 26 9.04 5.01 -10.53
CA ILE A 26 9.93 4.98 -11.69
C ILE A 26 10.01 3.54 -12.23
N SER A 27 10.26 2.56 -11.36
CA SER A 27 10.32 1.14 -11.71
C SER A 27 9.01 0.59 -12.29
N ALA A 28 7.87 1.23 -11.99
CA ALA A 28 6.59 0.88 -12.56
C ALA A 28 6.45 1.29 -14.04
N VAL A 29 7.10 2.37 -14.47
CA VAL A 29 7.05 2.86 -15.87
C VAL A 29 8.29 2.50 -16.67
N THR A 30 9.40 2.15 -16.00
CA THR A 30 10.61 1.64 -16.65
C THR A 30 10.35 0.21 -17.13
N PRO A 31 10.53 -0.07 -18.43
CA PRO A 31 10.50 -1.44 -18.93
C PRO A 31 11.49 -2.29 -18.13
N SER A 32 11.08 -3.46 -17.65
CA SER A 32 12.02 -4.39 -17.06
C SER A 32 13.09 -4.69 -18.11
N LEU A 33 14.34 -4.28 -17.87
CA LEU A 33 15.47 -4.60 -18.73
C LEU A 33 15.71 -6.11 -18.66
N GLN A 34 14.95 -6.88 -19.46
CA GLN A 34 15.11 -8.33 -19.61
C GLN A 34 16.51 -8.69 -20.15
N ASP A 35 17.24 -7.72 -20.71
CA ASP A 35 18.56 -7.90 -21.31
C ASP A 35 19.68 -8.23 -20.32
N ARG A 36 19.43 -8.23 -18.99
CA ARG A 36 20.40 -8.70 -17.99
C ARG A 36 20.18 -10.14 -17.50
N VAL A 37 19.29 -10.91 -18.13
CA VAL A 37 18.92 -12.27 -17.70
C VAL A 37 19.31 -13.35 -18.74
N HIS A 38 20.48 -13.25 -19.37
CA HIS A 38 21.01 -14.38 -20.15
C HIS A 38 21.76 -15.41 -19.29
N TRP A 39 22.19 -15.03 -18.07
CA TRP A 39 22.92 -15.93 -17.16
C TRP A 39 22.02 -16.71 -16.20
N LEU A 40 20.76 -16.29 -16.00
CA LEU A 40 19.82 -16.95 -15.07
C LEU A 40 18.98 -18.07 -15.72
N SER A 41 18.95 -18.14 -17.05
CA SER A 41 18.26 -19.21 -17.79
C SER A 41 18.93 -20.58 -17.69
N GLU A 42 20.20 -20.64 -17.24
CA GLU A 42 20.92 -21.90 -17.04
C GLU A 42 20.62 -22.58 -15.69
N ILE A 43 20.10 -21.84 -14.71
CA ILE A 43 19.90 -22.34 -13.34
C ILE A 43 18.42 -22.57 -13.02
N PHE A 44 17.49 -21.84 -13.66
CA PHE A 44 16.05 -22.00 -13.43
C PHE A 44 15.29 -22.25 -14.74
N PRO A 45 14.63 -23.42 -14.92
CA PRO A 45 13.93 -23.79 -16.15
C PRO A 45 12.54 -23.16 -16.28
N PHE A 46 12.31 -22.00 -15.65
CA PHE A 46 11.03 -21.30 -15.67
C PHE A 46 11.26 -19.85 -16.11
N GLU A 47 10.53 -19.38 -17.12
CA GLU A 47 10.42 -17.95 -17.45
C GLU A 47 9.80 -17.22 -16.25
N VAL A 48 10.63 -16.71 -15.34
CA VAL A 48 10.15 -15.78 -14.31
C VAL A 48 9.86 -14.46 -15.03
N ARG A 49 8.61 -14.28 -15.47
CA ARG A 49 8.12 -13.00 -16.03
C ARG A 49 8.02 -11.98 -14.91
N SER A 50 9.11 -11.24 -14.78
CA SER A 50 9.49 -10.38 -13.67
C SER A 50 8.56 -9.18 -13.40
N GLY A 51 7.88 -9.20 -12.24
CA GLY A 51 7.43 -8.03 -11.46
C GLY A 51 6.23 -7.20 -11.96
N GLY A 52 5.19 -7.05 -11.14
CA GLY A 52 3.97 -6.30 -11.49
C GLY A 52 4.14 -4.78 -11.47
N HIS A 53 4.09 -4.16 -12.66
CA HIS A 53 4.07 -2.70 -12.84
C HIS A 53 3.01 -2.02 -11.96
N LEU A 54 1.84 -2.64 -11.81
CA LEU A 54 0.78 -2.09 -10.97
C LEU A 54 1.14 -2.09 -9.48
N PHE A 55 1.68 -3.19 -8.95
CA PHE A 55 2.09 -3.24 -7.55
C PHE A 55 3.21 -2.23 -7.27
N ALA A 56 4.20 -2.10 -8.16
CA ALA A 56 5.22 -1.07 -8.08
C ALA A 56 4.59 0.35 -8.05
N ALA A 57 3.63 0.63 -8.94
CA ALA A 57 2.97 1.93 -8.97
C ALA A 57 2.18 2.24 -7.69
N LEU A 58 1.34 1.28 -7.24
CA LEU A 58 0.50 1.44 -6.06
C LEU A 58 1.34 1.54 -4.78
N SER A 59 2.33 0.67 -4.62
CA SER A 59 3.25 0.73 -3.48
C SER A 59 4.01 2.05 -3.45
N GLY A 60 4.51 2.52 -4.60
CA GLY A 60 5.19 3.81 -4.71
C GLY A 60 4.31 4.98 -4.28
N PHE A 61 3.09 5.06 -4.84
CA PHE A 61 2.11 6.07 -4.46
C PHE A 61 1.73 6.01 -2.96
N PHE A 62 1.55 4.80 -2.41
CA PHE A 62 1.20 4.62 -1.00
C PHE A 62 2.34 5.04 -0.09
N LEU A 63 3.59 4.67 -0.40
CA LEU A 63 4.76 5.08 0.37
C LEU A 63 4.91 6.61 0.41
N LEU A 64 4.75 7.28 -0.73
CA LEU A 64 4.75 8.75 -0.80
C LEU A 64 3.66 9.36 0.11
N THR A 65 2.44 8.82 0.05
CA THR A 65 1.32 9.28 0.87
C THR A 65 1.56 9.01 2.38
N LEU A 66 2.21 7.90 2.70
CA LEU A 66 2.52 7.48 4.06
C LEU A 66 3.67 8.30 4.67
N ALA A 67 4.62 8.78 3.87
CA ALA A 67 5.76 9.57 4.34
C ALA A 67 5.32 10.76 5.22
N THR A 68 4.33 11.55 4.77
CA THR A 68 3.78 12.66 5.56
C THR A 68 3.07 12.20 6.84
N ASN A 69 2.53 10.99 6.87
CA ASN A 69 1.88 10.43 8.05
C ASN A 69 2.89 9.82 9.05
N LEU A 70 4.05 9.35 8.57
CA LEU A 70 5.18 8.94 9.40
C LEU A 70 5.81 10.12 10.13
N SER A 71 5.95 11.29 9.48
CA SER A 71 6.44 12.51 10.14
C SER A 71 5.50 12.96 11.28
N ARG A 72 4.19 12.70 11.13
CA ARG A 72 3.16 12.88 12.18
C ARG A 72 3.14 11.75 13.23
N ARG A 73 4.04 10.76 13.12
CA ARG A 73 4.20 9.62 14.03
C ARG A 73 2.96 8.73 14.15
N LYS A 74 2.14 8.64 13.09
CA LYS A 74 0.94 7.81 13.09
C LYS A 74 1.31 6.33 13.09
N ARG A 75 0.73 5.57 14.03
CA ARG A 75 0.97 4.12 14.15
C ARG A 75 0.47 3.33 12.93
N VAL A 76 -0.69 3.70 12.40
CA VAL A 76 -1.25 3.06 11.20
C VAL A 76 -0.33 3.27 9.99
N ALA A 77 0.23 4.47 9.85
CA ALA A 77 1.16 4.75 8.75
C ALA A 77 2.43 3.90 8.87
N TRP A 78 3.00 3.78 10.07
CA TRP A 78 4.12 2.88 10.34
C TRP A 78 3.81 1.44 9.94
N SER A 79 2.70 0.86 10.40
CA SER A 79 2.33 -0.51 10.07
C SER A 79 2.14 -0.73 8.56
N LEU A 80 1.47 0.20 7.87
CA LEU A 80 1.27 0.12 6.42
C LEU A 80 2.59 0.22 5.65
N THR A 81 3.48 1.12 6.05
CA THR A 81 4.81 1.24 5.43
C THR A 81 5.62 -0.05 5.60
N ILE A 82 5.62 -0.66 6.79
CA ILE A 82 6.29 -1.95 7.03
C ILE A 82 5.77 -3.04 6.07
N VAL A 83 4.44 -3.19 5.97
CA VAL A 83 3.81 -4.18 5.07
C VAL A 83 4.19 -3.93 3.61
N LEU A 84 4.14 -2.67 3.17
CA LEU A 84 4.48 -2.29 1.79
C LEU A 84 5.97 -2.51 1.48
N LEU A 85 6.87 -2.25 2.43
CA LEU A 85 8.30 -2.50 2.26
C LEU A 85 8.60 -3.99 2.14
N ILE A 86 7.99 -4.83 2.99
CA ILE A 86 8.14 -6.29 2.89
C ILE A 86 7.66 -6.78 1.52
N GLY A 87 6.49 -6.31 1.06
CA GLY A 87 5.97 -6.65 -0.26
C GLY A 87 6.86 -6.15 -1.41
N SER A 88 7.40 -4.93 -1.29
CA SER A 88 8.32 -4.35 -2.30
C SER A 88 9.62 -5.13 -2.38
N ILE A 89 10.22 -5.48 -1.25
CA ILE A 89 11.43 -6.32 -1.21
C ILE A 89 11.14 -7.68 -1.86
N ALA A 90 10.03 -8.34 -1.51
CA ALA A 90 9.67 -9.61 -2.12
C ALA A 90 9.48 -9.47 -3.65
N ALA A 91 8.81 -8.42 -4.10
CA ALA A 91 8.59 -8.16 -5.53
C ALA A 91 9.91 -7.91 -6.28
N HIS A 92 10.83 -7.11 -5.73
CA HIS A 92 12.14 -6.82 -6.33
C HIS A 92 13.05 -8.05 -6.39
N LEU A 93 13.01 -8.91 -5.36
CA LEU A 93 13.73 -10.19 -5.38
C LEU A 93 13.19 -11.14 -6.46
N ILE A 94 11.86 -11.21 -6.63
CA ILE A 94 11.22 -12.02 -7.69
C ILE A 94 11.51 -11.45 -9.09
N LYS A 95 11.61 -10.11 -9.24
CA LYS A 95 11.80 -9.42 -10.53
C LYS A 95 13.18 -9.66 -11.17
N GLY A 96 14.13 -10.26 -10.48
CA GLY A 96 15.46 -10.56 -11.05
C GLY A 96 16.60 -9.99 -10.22
N TRP A 97 16.49 -10.09 -8.89
CA TRP A 97 17.54 -9.63 -7.97
C TRP A 97 17.89 -8.16 -8.14
N ASP A 98 16.88 -7.29 -8.02
CA ASP A 98 17.12 -5.84 -7.92
C ASP A 98 17.70 -5.53 -6.52
N VAL A 99 19.00 -5.82 -6.36
CA VAL A 99 19.68 -5.81 -5.06
C VAL A 99 19.74 -4.40 -4.50
N GLU A 100 19.90 -3.39 -5.36
CA GLU A 100 19.99 -1.98 -4.95
C GLU A 100 18.67 -1.50 -4.32
N GLU A 101 17.55 -1.69 -5.02
CA GLU A 101 16.19 -1.34 -4.58
C GLU A 101 15.82 -2.09 -3.31
N SER A 102 16.07 -3.40 -3.30
CA SER A 102 15.79 -4.27 -2.15
C SER A 102 16.61 -3.87 -0.93
N ALA A 103 17.88 -3.48 -1.11
CA ALA A 103 18.76 -3.05 -0.03
C ALA A 103 18.28 -1.73 0.59
N ILE A 104 17.93 -0.73 -0.22
CA ILE A 104 17.41 0.56 0.29
C ILE A 104 16.10 0.33 1.07
N ALA A 105 15.18 -0.47 0.52
CA ALA A 105 13.93 -0.81 1.18
C ALA A 105 14.17 -1.58 2.50
N LEU A 106 15.16 -2.48 2.54
CA LEU A 106 15.54 -3.23 3.74
C LEU A 106 16.14 -2.32 4.82
N VAL A 107 17.03 -1.39 4.45
CA VAL A 107 17.59 -0.39 5.38
C VAL A 107 16.48 0.43 6.03
N LEU A 108 15.54 0.93 5.22
CA LEU A 108 14.38 1.67 5.71
C LEU A 108 13.50 0.79 6.62
N LEU A 109 13.25 -0.46 6.24
CA LEU A 109 12.47 -1.41 7.03
C LEU A 109 13.08 -1.60 8.43
N VAL A 110 14.39 -1.88 8.50
CA VAL A 110 15.11 -2.03 9.77
C VAL A 110 15.04 -0.75 10.60
N GLN A 111 15.26 0.41 9.97
CA GLN A 111 15.18 1.71 10.66
C GLN A 111 13.79 1.94 11.28
N LEU A 112 12.71 1.66 10.55
CA LEU A 112 11.35 1.81 11.06
C LEU A 112 11.04 0.83 12.19
N ILE A 113 11.57 -0.39 12.15
CA ILE A 113 11.43 -1.37 13.24
C ILE A 113 12.13 -0.87 14.51
N VAL A 114 13.36 -0.36 14.39
CA VAL A 114 14.11 0.22 15.52
C VAL A 114 13.35 1.43 16.10
N LEU A 115 12.78 2.27 15.25
CA LEU A 115 12.01 3.45 15.64
C LEU A 115 10.55 3.15 16.04
N ARG A 116 10.13 1.88 16.18
CA ARG A 116 8.73 1.49 16.49
C ARG A 116 8.12 2.24 17.68
N GLY A 117 8.94 2.54 18.71
CA GLY A 117 8.51 3.23 19.92
C GLY A 117 8.16 4.71 19.70
N ALA A 118 8.62 5.31 18.60
CA ALA A 118 8.38 6.70 18.28
C ALA A 118 6.99 6.94 17.63
N PHE A 119 6.36 5.90 17.08
CA PHE A 119 5.06 5.96 16.40
C PHE A 119 3.90 5.70 17.39
N THR A 120 3.54 6.74 18.13
CA THR A 120 2.52 6.67 19.19
C THR A 120 1.20 7.36 18.85
N ALA A 121 1.16 8.18 17.80
CA ALA A 121 -0.05 8.90 17.43
C ALA A 121 -1.11 7.91 16.94
N ARG A 122 -2.24 7.87 17.67
CA ARG A 122 -3.37 7.01 17.33
C ARG A 122 -4.19 7.65 16.21
N SER A 123 -4.63 6.83 15.28
CA SER A 123 -5.64 7.22 14.28
C SER A 123 -7.03 6.95 14.85
N ASP A 124 -8.05 7.56 14.26
CA ASP A 124 -9.44 7.38 14.67
C ASP A 124 -9.85 5.89 14.54
N ARG A 125 -10.22 5.25 15.66
CA ARG A 125 -10.44 3.79 15.70
C ARG A 125 -11.58 3.35 14.75
N PRO A 126 -12.75 4.01 14.72
CA PRO A 126 -13.80 3.69 13.76
C PRO A 126 -13.35 3.88 12.32
N SER A 127 -12.65 4.98 11.99
CA SER A 127 -12.14 5.22 10.63
C SER A 127 -11.14 4.14 10.19
N VAL A 128 -10.24 3.71 11.08
CA VAL A 128 -9.30 2.61 10.80
C VAL A 128 -10.03 1.29 10.59
N ALA A 129 -10.99 0.96 11.47
CA ALA A 129 -11.78 -0.27 11.32
C ALA A 129 -12.58 -0.28 10.01
N GLN A 130 -13.18 0.86 9.65
CA GLN A 130 -13.86 1.02 8.38
C GLN A 130 -12.89 0.88 7.20
N GLY A 131 -11.72 1.54 7.27
CA GLY A 131 -10.68 1.43 6.24
C GLY A 131 -10.18 0.00 6.04
N VAL A 132 -9.95 -0.76 7.12
CA VAL A 132 -9.56 -2.18 7.06
C VAL A 132 -10.69 -3.03 6.46
N ARG A 133 -11.94 -2.82 6.86
CA ARG A 133 -13.10 -3.54 6.28
C ARG A 133 -13.23 -3.26 4.79
N VAL A 134 -13.08 -2.00 4.37
CA VAL A 134 -13.11 -1.60 2.96
C VAL A 134 -11.93 -2.21 2.21
N LEU A 135 -10.73 -2.23 2.79
CA LEU A 135 -9.56 -2.87 2.18
C LEU A 135 -9.79 -4.37 1.95
N LEU A 136 -10.22 -5.10 2.98
CA LEU A 136 -10.48 -6.54 2.88
C LEU A 136 -11.63 -6.84 1.92
N GLY A 137 -12.70 -6.04 1.97
CA GLY A 137 -13.84 -6.15 1.05
C GLY A 137 -13.44 -5.87 -0.40
N ALA A 138 -12.60 -4.86 -0.64
CA ALA A 138 -12.06 -4.52 -1.95
C ALA A 138 -11.19 -5.63 -2.53
N LEU A 139 -10.27 -6.17 -1.72
CA LEU A 139 -9.42 -7.30 -2.12
C LEU A 139 -10.25 -8.55 -2.42
N ALA A 140 -11.20 -8.88 -1.55
CA ALA A 140 -12.08 -10.03 -1.73
C ALA A 140 -12.98 -9.86 -2.97
N PHE A 141 -13.58 -8.69 -3.15
CA PHE A 141 -14.41 -8.38 -4.31
C PHE A 141 -13.60 -8.49 -5.60
N THR A 142 -12.42 -7.89 -5.65
CA THR A 142 -11.56 -7.92 -6.84
C THR A 142 -11.10 -9.35 -7.16
N LEU A 143 -10.76 -10.14 -6.13
CA LEU A 143 -10.39 -11.55 -6.28
C LEU A 143 -11.56 -12.38 -6.81
N VAL A 144 -12.76 -12.21 -6.25
CA VAL A 144 -13.97 -12.92 -6.70
C VAL A 144 -14.36 -12.49 -8.10
N TYR A 145 -14.41 -11.19 -8.37
CA TYR A 145 -14.76 -10.62 -9.68
C TYR A 145 -13.81 -11.12 -10.77
N GLY A 146 -12.50 -11.04 -10.53
CA GLY A 146 -11.49 -11.55 -11.47
C GLY A 146 -11.60 -13.06 -11.66
N THR A 147 -11.70 -13.82 -10.56
CA THR A 147 -11.75 -15.30 -10.62
C THR A 147 -12.99 -15.78 -11.36
N VAL A 148 -14.18 -15.27 -11.01
CA VAL A 148 -15.43 -15.64 -11.65
C VAL A 148 -15.41 -15.24 -13.12
N GLY A 149 -14.92 -14.04 -13.43
CA GLY A 149 -14.85 -13.60 -14.81
C GLY A 149 -13.87 -14.42 -15.64
N PHE A 150 -12.66 -14.75 -15.17
CA PHE A 150 -11.75 -15.64 -15.90
C PHE A 150 -12.31 -17.06 -16.04
N PHE A 151 -12.98 -17.58 -15.02
CA PHE A 151 -13.59 -18.91 -15.06
C PHE A 151 -14.77 -18.99 -16.04
N TRP A 152 -15.59 -17.94 -16.15
CA TRP A 152 -16.77 -17.94 -17.02
C TRP A 152 -16.44 -17.47 -18.45
N LEU A 153 -15.56 -16.48 -18.60
CA LEU A 153 -15.21 -15.89 -19.89
C LEU A 153 -14.02 -16.62 -20.55
N ASP A 154 -13.80 -17.90 -20.25
CA ASP A 154 -12.68 -18.70 -20.79
C ASP A 154 -12.58 -18.59 -22.34
N ARG A 155 -13.71 -18.59 -23.05
CA ARG A 155 -13.83 -18.43 -24.51
C ARG A 155 -13.25 -17.12 -25.06
N HIS A 156 -12.99 -16.12 -24.22
CA HIS A 156 -12.43 -14.83 -24.61
C HIS A 156 -10.90 -14.77 -24.48
N TYR A 157 -10.26 -15.85 -24.02
CA TYR A 157 -8.82 -15.99 -23.80
C TYR A 157 -8.28 -17.25 -24.51
N GLN A 158 -6.98 -17.27 -24.82
CA GLN A 158 -6.36 -18.43 -25.50
C GLN A 158 -6.21 -19.67 -24.59
N ILE A 159 -6.54 -19.53 -23.31
CA ILE A 159 -6.35 -20.54 -22.27
C ILE A 159 -7.71 -20.80 -21.62
N ASN A 160 -8.05 -22.07 -21.42
CA ASN A 160 -9.20 -22.45 -20.61
C ASN A 160 -8.79 -22.44 -19.14
N PHE A 161 -9.42 -21.60 -18.32
CA PHE A 161 -9.08 -21.49 -16.91
C PHE A 161 -9.86 -22.52 -16.08
N ASN A 162 -9.17 -23.39 -15.37
CA ASN A 162 -9.79 -24.04 -14.21
C ASN A 162 -9.93 -23.01 -13.05
N PHE A 163 -10.72 -23.34 -12.03
CA PHE A 163 -10.98 -22.40 -10.92
C PHE A 163 -9.68 -21.93 -10.23
N LEU A 164 -8.72 -22.82 -10.00
CA LEU A 164 -7.46 -22.49 -9.34
C LEU A 164 -6.57 -21.60 -10.22
N GLU A 165 -6.57 -21.83 -11.53
CA GLU A 165 -5.87 -20.99 -12.51
C GLU A 165 -6.50 -19.61 -12.60
N ALA A 166 -7.82 -19.50 -12.56
CA ALA A 166 -8.51 -18.20 -12.53
C ALA A 166 -8.15 -17.40 -11.26
N VAL A 167 -8.06 -18.06 -10.11
CA VAL A 167 -7.58 -17.44 -8.85
C VAL A 167 -6.13 -16.98 -9.01
N ARG A 168 -5.25 -17.86 -9.50
CA ARG A 168 -3.82 -17.56 -9.71
C ARG A 168 -3.64 -16.41 -10.70
N GLN A 169 -4.38 -16.41 -11.80
CA GLN A 169 -4.37 -15.37 -12.82
C GLN A 169 -4.78 -14.03 -12.23
N THR A 170 -5.88 -14.00 -11.47
CA THR A 170 -6.36 -12.77 -10.82
C THR A 170 -5.32 -12.20 -9.85
N LEU A 171 -4.67 -13.06 -9.05
CA LEU A 171 -3.59 -12.62 -8.17
C LEU A 171 -2.38 -12.15 -8.98
N ALA A 172 -1.99 -12.90 -10.01
CA ALA A 172 -0.81 -12.61 -10.81
C ALA A 172 -0.91 -11.27 -11.54
N MET A 173 -2.10 -10.84 -11.95
CA MET A 173 -2.32 -9.49 -12.53
C MET A 173 -1.79 -8.36 -11.64
N PHE A 174 -1.85 -8.49 -10.32
CA PHE A 174 -1.33 -7.45 -9.42
C PHE A 174 0.19 -7.53 -9.24
N PHE A 175 0.77 -8.73 -9.25
CA PHE A 175 2.15 -8.97 -8.82
C PHE A 175 3.15 -9.31 -9.94
N THR A 176 2.69 -9.56 -11.16
CA THR A 176 3.55 -9.98 -12.29
C THR A 176 3.48 -9.01 -13.47
N ALA A 177 4.56 -8.93 -14.24
CA ALA A 177 4.58 -8.19 -15.49
C ALA A 177 3.67 -8.86 -16.54
N ASP A 178 3.21 -8.08 -17.51
CA ASP A 178 2.45 -8.55 -18.68
C ASP A 178 1.23 -9.41 -18.35
N ASN A 179 0.56 -9.16 -17.21
CA ASN A 179 -0.61 -9.90 -16.76
C ASN A 179 -0.34 -11.42 -16.65
N ALA A 180 0.87 -11.86 -16.31
CA ALA A 180 1.29 -13.27 -16.35
C ALA A 180 1.09 -13.96 -17.71
N GLY A 181 1.18 -13.21 -18.82
CA GLY A 181 0.99 -13.75 -20.16
C GLY A 181 -0.48 -13.87 -20.58
N LEU A 182 -1.41 -13.17 -19.91
CA LEU A 182 -2.81 -13.11 -20.33
C LEU A 182 -2.91 -12.54 -21.76
N GLN A 183 -3.43 -13.36 -22.69
CA GLN A 183 -3.66 -12.98 -24.08
C GLN A 183 -5.17 -12.85 -24.36
N PRO A 184 -5.78 -11.67 -24.15
CA PRO A 184 -7.17 -11.44 -24.50
C PRO A 184 -7.35 -11.44 -26.02
N ILE A 185 -8.16 -12.37 -26.53
CA ILE A 185 -8.41 -12.54 -27.98
C ILE A 185 -9.50 -11.57 -28.46
N THR A 186 -10.38 -11.16 -27.56
CA THR A 186 -11.53 -10.30 -27.88
C THR A 186 -11.41 -8.92 -27.22
N ARG A 187 -12.05 -7.91 -27.82
CA ARG A 187 -12.14 -6.56 -27.22
C ARG A 187 -12.78 -6.60 -25.83
N PHE A 188 -13.76 -7.49 -25.64
CA PHE A 188 -14.42 -7.67 -24.35
C PHE A 188 -13.48 -8.27 -23.29
N GLY A 189 -12.69 -9.30 -23.64
CA GLY A 189 -11.70 -9.88 -22.73
C GLY A 189 -10.63 -8.87 -22.28
N ARG A 190 -10.24 -7.94 -23.17
CA ARG A 190 -9.33 -6.83 -22.82
C ARG A 190 -10.00 -5.83 -21.89
N PHE A 191 -11.22 -5.40 -22.22
CA PHE A 191 -12.01 -4.52 -21.36
C PHE A 191 -12.22 -5.13 -19.96
N PHE A 192 -12.51 -6.41 -19.86
CA PHE A 192 -12.66 -7.10 -18.58
C PHE A 192 -11.36 -7.06 -17.76
N ALA A 193 -10.21 -7.38 -18.37
CA ALA A 193 -8.92 -7.29 -17.70
C ALA A 193 -8.61 -5.85 -17.22
N ASP A 194 -8.86 -4.85 -18.06
CA ASP A 194 -8.68 -3.44 -17.70
C ASP A 194 -9.62 -3.03 -16.54
N SER A 195 -10.85 -3.55 -16.52
CA SER A 195 -11.80 -3.28 -15.45
C SER A 195 -11.35 -3.81 -14.09
N ILE A 196 -10.67 -4.97 -14.04
CA ILE A 196 -10.06 -5.51 -12.81
C ILE A 196 -9.05 -4.50 -12.25
N TYR A 197 -8.22 -3.92 -13.12
CA TYR A 197 -7.23 -2.92 -12.71
C TYR A 197 -7.84 -1.62 -12.22
N ILE A 198 -8.89 -1.14 -12.89
CA ILE A 198 -9.60 0.07 -12.47
C ILE A 198 -10.26 -0.14 -11.11
N VAL A 199 -11.04 -1.22 -10.98
CA VAL A 199 -11.73 -1.55 -9.72
C VAL A 199 -10.74 -1.75 -8.58
N GLY A 200 -9.69 -2.56 -8.80
CA GLY A 200 -8.66 -2.81 -7.79
C GLY A 200 -7.97 -1.52 -7.35
N THR A 201 -7.51 -0.70 -8.30
CA THR A 201 -6.83 0.57 -8.00
C THR A 201 -7.73 1.55 -7.25
N VAL A 202 -8.95 1.79 -7.74
CA VAL A 202 -9.89 2.75 -7.14
C VAL A 202 -10.25 2.35 -5.72
N THR A 203 -10.55 1.07 -5.51
CA THR A 203 -10.95 0.57 -4.19
C THR A 203 -9.78 0.56 -3.19
N LEU A 204 -8.56 0.24 -3.63
CA LEU A 204 -7.36 0.33 -2.81
C LEU A 204 -7.01 1.78 -2.42
N LEU A 205 -7.14 2.73 -3.35
CA LEU A 205 -6.96 4.15 -3.07
C LEU A 205 -7.98 4.67 -2.05
N TYR A 206 -9.24 4.28 -2.21
CA TYR A 206 -10.30 4.62 -1.28
C TYR A 206 -10.06 4.03 0.12
N ALA A 207 -9.61 2.77 0.20
CA ALA A 207 -9.24 2.13 1.46
C ALA A 207 -8.09 2.86 2.16
N LEU A 208 -7.03 3.22 1.41
CA LEU A 208 -5.91 3.99 1.93
C LEU A 208 -6.38 5.34 2.50
N PHE A 209 -7.23 6.04 1.77
CA PHE A 209 -7.79 7.32 2.21
C PHE A 209 -8.52 7.17 3.55
N LEU A 210 -9.36 6.14 3.71
CA LEU A 210 -10.07 5.87 4.95
C LEU A 210 -9.11 5.53 6.11
N LEU A 211 -8.07 4.74 5.85
CA LEU A 211 -7.06 4.37 6.86
C LEU A 211 -6.24 5.58 7.35
N LEU A 212 -6.02 6.56 6.47
CA LEU A 212 -5.21 7.75 6.77
C LEU A 212 -6.04 8.98 7.16
N ARG A 213 -7.37 8.88 7.05
CA ARG A 213 -8.32 9.97 7.28
C ARG A 213 -8.01 10.70 8.60
N PRO A 214 -7.92 12.05 8.58
CA PRO A 214 -7.73 12.81 9.80
C PRO A 214 -8.95 12.66 10.71
N VAL A 215 -8.70 12.64 12.03
CA VAL A 215 -9.74 12.66 13.06
C VAL A 215 -10.39 14.03 13.04
N LEU A 216 -11.43 14.20 12.22
CA LEU A 216 -12.38 15.29 12.43
C LEU A 216 -13.18 14.87 13.65
N LEU A 217 -13.24 15.74 14.67
CA LEU A 217 -14.08 15.56 15.85
C LEU A 217 -15.52 15.25 15.38
N ARG A 218 -15.83 13.97 15.26
CA ARG A 218 -17.18 13.44 15.11
C ARG A 218 -17.62 13.05 16.51
N GLY A 219 -17.79 14.07 17.34
CA GLY A 219 -18.52 13.92 18.60
C GLY A 219 -19.92 14.44 18.38
N GLU A 220 -20.90 13.82 19.04
CA GLU A 220 -22.11 14.53 19.41
C GLU A 220 -21.72 15.88 20.04
N PRO A 221 -22.52 16.95 19.84
CA PRO A 221 -22.25 18.21 20.51
C PRO A 221 -22.04 17.95 22.00
N ALA A 222 -20.91 18.46 22.53
CA ALA A 222 -20.55 18.25 23.93
C ALA A 222 -21.76 18.53 24.82
N THR A 223 -22.09 17.55 25.67
CA THR A 223 -23.24 17.67 26.59
C THR A 223 -23.04 18.87 27.50
N GLU A 224 -24.15 19.43 28.01
CA GLU A 224 -24.07 20.62 28.87
C GLU A 224 -23.19 20.37 30.11
N GLY A 225 -23.22 19.15 30.66
CA GLY A 225 -22.33 18.74 31.75
C GLY A 225 -20.84 18.71 31.37
N GLU A 226 -20.49 18.27 30.15
CA GLU A 226 -19.11 18.32 29.64
C GLU A 226 -18.64 19.75 29.40
N ARG A 227 -19.53 20.63 28.93
CA ARG A 227 -19.25 22.06 28.77
C ARG A 227 -19.03 22.75 30.11
N GLN A 228 -19.86 22.45 31.11
CA GLN A 228 -19.68 22.96 32.48
C GLN A 228 -18.32 22.52 33.04
N LYS A 229 -17.99 21.23 32.90
CA LYS A 229 -16.71 20.68 33.38
C LYS A 229 -15.51 21.27 32.66
N ALA A 230 -15.62 21.51 31.35
CA ALA A 230 -14.58 22.20 30.58
C ALA A 230 -14.41 23.64 31.07
N ARG A 231 -15.50 24.37 31.34
CA ARG A 231 -15.44 25.71 31.95
C ARG A 231 -14.75 25.70 33.30
N ASP A 232 -15.10 24.80 34.20
CA ASP A 232 -14.47 24.70 35.53
C ASP A 232 -12.96 24.48 35.44
N ILE A 233 -12.50 23.65 34.49
CA ILE A 233 -11.07 23.41 34.24
C ILE A 233 -10.39 24.68 33.72
N VAL A 234 -11.03 25.39 32.79
CA VAL A 234 -10.52 26.62 32.20
C VAL A 234 -10.46 27.74 33.24
N GLU A 235 -11.47 27.89 34.09
CA GLU A 235 -11.46 28.89 35.18
C GLU A 235 -10.39 28.57 36.22
N ARG A 236 -10.20 27.29 36.56
CA ARG A 236 -9.25 26.89 37.61
C ARG A 236 -7.79 26.88 37.15
N TYR A 237 -7.54 26.61 35.87
CA TYR A 237 -6.18 26.38 35.34
C TYR A 237 -5.83 27.18 34.09
N GLY A 238 -6.74 28.03 33.60
CA GLY A 238 -6.55 28.85 32.41
C GLY A 238 -5.44 29.87 32.57
N ARG A 239 -4.38 29.74 31.79
CA ARG A 239 -3.22 30.66 31.77
C ARG A 239 -3.00 31.34 30.43
N SER A 240 -3.96 31.28 29.50
CA SER A 240 -3.85 31.90 28.18
C SER A 240 -5.02 32.84 27.88
N SER A 241 -4.84 33.75 26.91
CA SER A 241 -5.90 34.66 26.45
C SER A 241 -7.08 33.94 25.77
N LEU A 242 -6.91 32.66 25.40
CA LEU A 242 -7.98 31.80 24.88
C LEU A 242 -8.82 31.15 26.00
N ALA A 243 -8.47 31.39 27.27
CA ALA A 243 -9.12 30.83 28.45
C ALA A 243 -10.07 31.81 29.16
N ARG A 244 -10.41 32.96 28.54
CA ARG A 244 -11.42 33.92 29.04
C ARG A 244 -12.72 33.80 28.27
#